data_AF-A0A2S8GS13-F1
#
_entry.id   AF-A0A2S8GS13-F1
#
_cell.length_a   1.000
_cell.length_b   1.000
_cell.length_c   1.000
_cell.angle_alpha   90.00
_cell.angle_beta   90.00
_cell.angle_gamma   90.00
#
_symmetry.space_group_name_H-M   'P 1'
#
loop_
_entity.id
_entity.type
_entity.pdbx_description
1 polymer ?
#
loop_
_entity_poly.entity_id
_entity_poly.type
_entity_poly.pdbx_seq_one_letter_code
_entity_poly.pdbx_strand_id
1 'polypeptide(L)'
;MYADLIQLIQQSRVAFPKHGQGVPQATIDAAERTLGFPLPSSYKWWLLHYGGGQIGGDIVYGLDIDGEGRPDIVELAQANAEQGLDVPNRLVCYIGNEESFAFNTERLSADGEYEVLLHDHDADEETPYADNFGEFLLRRIGEVYGG
;
A
#
# COMPACT_ATOMS: atom_id res chain seq x y z
N MET A 1 -15.97 -10.18 2.56
CA MET A 1 -15.52 -8.79 2.31
C MET A 1 -14.53 -8.73 1.16
N TYR A 2 -13.52 -9.60 1.08
CA TYR A 2 -12.51 -9.53 0.00
C TYR A 2 -12.78 -10.35 -1.27
N ALA A 3 -13.92 -11.02 -1.40
CA ALA A 3 -14.21 -11.88 -2.56
C ALA A 3 -14.21 -11.09 -3.88
N ASP A 4 -14.85 -9.91 -3.87
CA ASP A 4 -14.91 -9.03 -5.04
C ASP A 4 -13.51 -8.48 -5.40
N LEU A 5 -12.69 -8.17 -4.39
CA LEU A 5 -11.32 -7.71 -4.60
C LEU A 5 -10.41 -8.82 -5.15
N ILE A 6 -10.53 -10.06 -4.65
CA ILE A 6 -9.82 -11.22 -5.21
C ILE A 6 -10.22 -11.42 -6.67
N GLN A 7 -11.52 -11.37 -6.97
CA GLN A 7 -12.02 -11.54 -8.33
C GLN A 7 -11.49 -10.43 -9.24
N LEU A 8 -11.52 -9.16 -8.80
CA LEU A 8 -10.98 -8.03 -9.54
C LEU A 8 -9.48 -8.24 -9.84
N ILE A 9 -8.69 -8.56 -8.82
CA ILE A 9 -7.24 -8.81 -8.97
C ILE A 9 -6.99 -9.92 -10.00
N GLN A 10 -7.73 -11.03 -9.92
CA GLN A 10 -7.59 -12.18 -10.83
C GLN A 10 -8.02 -11.88 -12.27
N GLN A 11 -8.96 -10.96 -12.48
CA GLN A 11 -9.48 -10.57 -13.80
C GLN A 11 -8.71 -9.42 -14.42
N SER A 12 -8.00 -8.63 -13.61
CA SER A 12 -7.18 -7.51 -14.04
C SER A 12 -5.77 -7.95 -14.49
N ARG A 13 -5.02 -7.00 -15.06
CA ARG A 13 -3.63 -7.21 -15.52
C ARG A 13 -2.59 -6.74 -14.49
N VAL A 14 -2.98 -6.62 -13.21
CA VAL A 14 -2.04 -6.25 -12.15
C VAL A 14 -0.91 -7.27 -12.06
N ALA A 15 0.29 -6.81 -11.75
CA ALA A 15 1.46 -7.66 -11.54
C ALA A 15 1.64 -7.93 -10.04
N PHE A 16 0.63 -8.53 -9.44
CA PHE A 16 0.71 -9.06 -8.08
C PHE A 16 1.14 -10.53 -8.12
N PRO A 17 1.83 -11.04 -7.09
CA PRO A 17 2.03 -12.47 -6.92
C PRO A 17 0.70 -13.22 -6.91
N LYS A 18 0.75 -14.54 -7.13
CA LYS A 18 -0.48 -15.34 -7.07
C LYS A 18 -1.03 -15.33 -5.65
N HIS A 19 -2.36 -15.26 -5.52
CA HIS A 19 -3.02 -15.32 -4.22
C HIS A 19 -2.53 -16.52 -3.40
N GLY A 20 -2.12 -16.27 -2.16
CA GLY A 20 -1.49 -17.24 -1.25
C GLY A 20 0.05 -17.22 -1.28
N GLN A 21 0.67 -16.34 -2.06
CA GLN A 21 2.13 -16.10 -2.08
C GLN A 21 2.50 -14.78 -1.39
N GLY A 22 1.69 -14.35 -0.42
CA GLY A 22 1.99 -13.18 0.40
C GLY A 22 3.08 -13.44 1.44
N VAL A 23 3.23 -12.48 2.34
CA VAL A 23 4.24 -12.53 3.40
C VAL A 23 3.70 -13.22 4.67
N PRO A 24 4.55 -13.86 5.48
CA PRO A 24 4.14 -14.40 6.77
C PRO A 24 3.63 -13.32 7.74
N GLN A 25 2.71 -13.69 8.65
CA GLN A 25 2.23 -12.78 9.71
C GLN A 25 3.38 -12.21 10.56
N ALA A 26 4.42 -13.00 10.82
CA ALA A 26 5.58 -12.55 11.60
C ALA A 26 6.31 -11.36 10.94
N THR A 27 6.34 -11.30 9.60
CA THR A 27 6.91 -10.19 8.83
C THR A 27 6.08 -8.92 9.02
N ILE A 28 4.75 -9.04 8.98
CA ILE A 28 3.83 -7.93 9.25
C ILE A 28 4.00 -7.42 10.67
N ASP A 29 4.05 -8.32 11.66
CA ASP A 29 4.22 -7.93 13.06
C ASP A 29 5.58 -7.24 13.29
N ALA A 30 6.63 -7.65 12.57
CA ALA A 30 7.93 -6.99 12.60
C ALA A 30 7.86 -5.59 11.99
N ALA A 31 7.18 -5.42 10.85
CA ALA A 31 6.95 -4.13 10.22
C ALA A 31 6.20 -3.16 11.14
N GLU A 32 5.09 -3.59 11.76
CA GLU A 32 4.32 -2.77 12.72
C GLU A 32 5.18 -2.35 13.92
N ARG A 33 6.04 -3.23 14.44
CA ARG A 33 6.96 -2.90 15.54
C ARG A 33 8.01 -1.86 15.12
N THR A 34 8.54 -1.97 13.91
CA THR A 34 9.53 -1.02 13.37
C THR A 34 8.91 0.34 13.09
N LEU A 35 7.70 0.38 12.51
CA LEU A 35 6.97 1.61 12.22
C LEU A 35 6.41 2.28 13.49
N GLY A 36 6.15 1.50 14.54
CA GLY A 36 5.64 2.00 15.82
C GLY A 36 4.12 2.19 15.86
N PHE A 37 3.40 1.74 14.83
CA PHE A 37 1.94 1.80 14.74
C PHE A 37 1.39 0.60 13.94
N PRO A 38 0.12 0.22 14.14
CA PRO A 38 -0.49 -0.88 13.38
C PRO A 38 -0.72 -0.49 11.92
N LEU A 39 -0.52 -1.44 11.02
CA LEU A 39 -0.85 -1.33 9.60
C LEU A 39 -2.37 -1.51 9.37
N PRO A 40 -2.96 -0.94 8.30
CA PRO A 40 -4.38 -1.07 8.00
C PRO A 40 -4.82 -2.54 7.86
N SER A 41 -6.01 -2.87 8.35
CA SER A 41 -6.56 -4.24 8.31
C SER A 41 -6.62 -4.80 6.88
N SER A 42 -7.10 -4.02 5.92
CA SER A 42 -7.19 -4.41 4.51
C SER A 42 -5.81 -4.50 3.83
N TYR A 43 -4.85 -3.66 4.23
CA TYR A 43 -3.46 -3.77 3.77
C TYR A 43 -2.78 -5.03 4.32
N LYS A 44 -2.96 -5.35 5.59
CA LYS A 44 -2.46 -6.61 6.18
C LYS A 44 -3.03 -7.84 5.51
N TRP A 45 -4.33 -7.84 5.21
CA TRP A 45 -4.93 -8.91 4.42
C TRP A 45 -4.23 -9.03 3.05
N TRP A 46 -4.05 -7.92 2.32
CA TRP A 46 -3.39 -7.95 1.02
C TRP A 46 -1.93 -8.43 1.12
N LEU A 47 -1.18 -8.00 2.15
CA LEU A 47 0.18 -8.47 2.40
C LEU A 47 0.22 -9.98 2.65
N LEU A 48 -0.68 -10.54 3.47
CA LEU A 48 -0.76 -11.98 3.73
C LEU A 48 -1.05 -12.81 2.47
N HIS A 49 -1.75 -12.23 1.50
CA HIS A 49 -2.21 -12.95 0.32
C HIS A 49 -1.39 -12.69 -0.95
N TYR A 50 -0.74 -11.53 -1.06
CA TYR A 50 -0.02 -11.08 -2.26
C TYR A 50 1.37 -10.52 -1.93
N GLY A 51 1.51 -9.82 -0.81
CA GLY A 51 2.81 -9.41 -0.26
C GLY A 51 3.49 -8.22 -0.93
N GLY A 52 2.99 -7.72 -2.05
CA GLY A 52 3.60 -6.64 -2.84
C GLY A 52 3.13 -6.70 -4.30
N GLY A 53 3.49 -5.72 -5.11
CA GLY A 53 3.41 -5.86 -6.56
C GLY A 53 3.24 -4.54 -7.30
N GLN A 54 2.61 -4.58 -8.47
CA GLN A 54 2.45 -3.39 -9.32
C GLN A 54 1.06 -3.28 -9.94
N ILE A 55 0.61 -2.04 -10.15
CA ILE A 55 -0.59 -1.68 -10.94
C ILE A 55 -0.11 -0.76 -12.05
N GLY A 56 -0.38 -1.10 -13.31
CA GLY A 56 0.04 -0.25 -14.44
C GLY A 56 1.56 -0.13 -14.65
N GLY A 57 2.38 -0.88 -13.90
CA GLY A 57 3.84 -0.74 -13.87
C GLY A 57 4.35 0.08 -12.68
N ASP A 58 3.46 0.79 -11.99
CA ASP A 58 3.78 1.52 -10.77
C ASP A 58 3.80 0.59 -9.56
N ILE A 59 4.60 0.94 -8.56
CA ILE A 59 4.86 0.07 -7.41
C ILE A 59 3.76 0.25 -6.36
N VAL A 60 3.14 -0.86 -5.97
CA VAL A 60 2.39 -0.98 -4.72
C VAL A 60 3.32 -1.61 -3.70
N TYR A 61 3.79 -0.81 -2.75
CA TYR A 61 4.78 -1.24 -1.77
C TYR A 61 4.20 -2.32 -0.87
N GLY A 62 4.97 -3.39 -0.73
CA GLY A 62 4.66 -4.54 0.09
C GLY A 62 5.59 -4.66 1.28
N LEU A 63 5.92 -5.89 1.63
CA LEU A 63 7.01 -6.19 2.56
C LEU A 63 7.98 -7.16 1.88
N ASP A 64 9.27 -6.94 2.09
CA ASP A 64 10.28 -7.89 1.68
C ASP A 64 10.31 -9.08 2.64
N ILE A 65 10.67 -10.24 2.09
CA ILE A 65 10.84 -11.47 2.86
C ILE A 65 12.33 -11.79 2.81
N ASP A 66 12.99 -11.77 3.97
CA ASP A 66 14.36 -12.26 4.14
C ASP A 66 15.41 -11.69 3.15
N GLY A 67 15.24 -10.44 2.66
CA GLY A 67 16.19 -9.81 1.76
C GLY A 67 16.07 -10.25 0.29
N GLU A 68 14.89 -10.73 -0.14
CA GLU A 68 14.60 -11.04 -1.54
C GLU A 68 14.62 -9.81 -2.46
N GLY A 69 14.71 -8.59 -1.90
CA GLY A 69 14.83 -7.35 -2.65
C GLY A 69 13.52 -6.90 -3.26
N ARG A 70 12.39 -7.26 -2.65
CA ARG A 70 11.07 -6.76 -3.03
C ARG A 70 10.89 -5.31 -2.53
N PRO A 71 10.10 -4.47 -3.22
CA PRO A 71 9.78 -3.14 -2.71
C PRO A 71 9.08 -3.21 -1.35
N ASP A 72 9.76 -2.69 -0.32
CA ASP A 72 9.36 -2.75 1.08
C ASP A 72 8.96 -1.36 1.60
N ILE A 73 7.79 -1.27 2.21
CA ILE A 73 7.23 -0.02 2.73
C ILE A 73 8.00 0.53 3.95
N VAL A 74 8.58 -0.34 4.78
CA VAL A 74 9.40 0.02 5.94
C VAL A 74 10.74 0.57 5.49
N GLU A 75 11.39 -0.09 4.53
CA GLU A 75 12.65 0.40 3.94
C GLU A 75 12.43 1.77 3.26
N LEU A 76 11.32 1.93 2.52
CA LEU A 76 10.95 3.21 1.92
C LEU A 76 10.78 4.30 3.00
N ALA A 77 10.05 4.01 4.07
CA ALA A 77 9.83 4.96 5.16
C ALA A 77 11.14 5.39 5.83
N GLN A 78 12.06 4.43 6.06
CA GLN A 78 13.38 4.71 6.62
C GLN A 78 14.23 5.55 5.68
N ALA A 79 14.27 5.20 4.40
CA ALA A 79 15.01 5.96 3.38
C ALA A 79 14.49 7.40 3.25
N ASN A 80 13.17 7.60 3.29
CA ASN A 80 12.58 8.93 3.30
C ASN A 80 13.01 9.74 4.52
N ALA A 81 12.98 9.15 5.73
CA ALA A 81 13.43 9.82 6.94
C ALA A 81 14.93 10.18 6.91
N GLU A 82 15.78 9.28 6.39
CA GLU A 82 17.21 9.55 6.23
C GLU A 82 17.50 10.71 5.27
N GLN A 83 16.63 10.90 4.27
CA GLN A 83 16.72 11.98 3.29
C GLN A 83 15.98 13.26 3.74
N GLY A 84 15.29 13.25 4.89
CA GLY A 84 14.47 14.36 5.36
C GLY A 84 13.23 14.61 4.48
N LEU A 85 12.74 13.55 3.83
CA LEU A 85 11.52 13.50 3.02
C LEU A 85 10.33 12.91 3.80
N ASP A 86 10.51 12.57 5.07
CA ASP A 86 9.43 12.08 5.91
C ASP A 86 8.43 13.20 6.20
N VAL A 87 7.15 12.90 5.93
CA VAL A 87 6.04 13.77 6.30
C VAL A 87 5.37 13.16 7.53
N PRO A 88 5.17 13.92 8.62
CA PRO A 88 4.48 13.42 9.79
C PRO A 88 3.12 12.81 9.45
N ASN A 89 2.79 11.70 10.10
CA ASN A 89 1.53 10.97 9.90
C ASN A 89 1.31 10.45 8.47
N ARG A 90 2.37 10.25 7.69
CA ARG A 90 2.29 9.67 6.35
C ARG A 90 3.13 8.42 6.22
N LEU A 91 2.53 7.41 5.58
CA LEU A 91 3.23 6.21 5.16
C LEU A 91 2.92 5.93 3.69
N VAL A 92 3.87 6.22 2.80
CA VAL A 92 3.71 6.04 1.35
C VAL A 92 3.57 4.55 1.02
N CYS A 93 2.47 4.17 0.37
CA CYS A 93 2.18 2.79 -0.01
C CYS A 93 2.18 2.55 -1.52
N TYR A 94 2.21 3.61 -2.33
CA TYR A 94 2.25 3.53 -3.80
C TYR A 94 3.06 4.70 -4.36
N ILE A 95 3.91 4.42 -5.35
CA ILE A 95 4.62 5.46 -6.11
C ILE A 95 4.43 5.19 -7.60
N GLY A 96 3.82 6.16 -8.29
CA GLY A 96 3.83 6.28 -9.74
C GLY A 96 4.70 7.46 -10.19
N ASN A 97 4.65 7.77 -11.49
CA ASN A 97 5.47 8.85 -12.07
C ASN A 97 4.97 10.26 -11.76
N GLU A 98 3.65 10.45 -11.72
CA GLU A 98 3.01 11.77 -11.57
C GLU A 98 2.33 11.92 -10.19
N GLU A 99 2.16 10.81 -9.47
CA GLU A 99 1.41 10.76 -8.24
C GLU A 99 1.95 9.68 -7.28
N SER A 100 1.74 9.91 -5.98
CA SER A 100 1.99 8.92 -4.94
C SER A 100 0.78 8.82 -4.01
N PHE A 101 0.66 7.69 -3.34
CA PHE A 101 -0.41 7.47 -2.36
C PHE A 101 0.17 7.06 -1.02
N ALA A 102 -0.43 7.58 0.05
CA ALA A 102 0.04 7.35 1.40
C ALA A 102 -1.13 7.11 2.36
N PHE A 103 -0.93 6.23 3.33
CA PHE A 103 -1.80 6.14 4.48
C PHE A 103 -1.69 7.41 5.33
N ASN A 104 -2.83 7.99 5.67
CA ASN A 104 -2.95 9.03 6.67
C ASN A 104 -2.98 8.39 8.07
N THR A 105 -1.81 8.31 8.72
CA THR A 105 -1.64 7.61 9.99
C THR A 105 -1.98 8.47 11.22
N GLU A 106 -2.57 9.66 11.02
CA GLU A 106 -2.98 10.55 12.12
C GLU A 106 -4.04 9.89 13.02
N ARG A 107 -4.96 9.14 12.42
CA ARG A 107 -6.03 8.47 13.17
C ARG A 107 -6.43 7.15 12.54
N LEU A 108 -6.23 6.08 13.30
CA LEU A 108 -6.76 4.76 12.97
C LEU A 108 -8.28 4.75 13.17
N SER A 109 -9.02 4.27 12.17
CA SER A 109 -10.47 4.11 12.26
C SER A 109 -10.85 3.01 13.25
N ALA A 110 -12.13 2.95 13.63
CA ALA A 110 -12.64 1.90 14.52
C ALA A 110 -12.51 0.49 13.91
N ASP A 111 -12.46 0.40 12.59
CA ASP A 111 -12.30 -0.84 11.82
C ASP A 111 -10.81 -1.19 11.57
N GLY A 112 -9.89 -0.39 12.10
CA GLY A 112 -8.46 -0.60 11.96
C GLY A 112 -7.93 -0.20 10.57
N GLU A 113 -8.52 0.80 9.94
CA GLU A 113 -8.09 1.32 8.64
C GLU A 113 -7.53 2.74 8.75
N TYR A 114 -6.71 3.13 7.77
CA TYR A 114 -6.34 4.52 7.52
C TYR A 114 -6.91 4.96 6.19
N GLU A 115 -7.31 6.22 6.11
CA GLU A 115 -7.59 6.89 4.85
C GLU A 115 -6.33 6.87 3.97
N VAL A 116 -6.52 6.73 2.66
CA VAL A 116 -5.47 6.83 1.65
C VAL A 116 -5.57 8.19 0.99
N LEU A 117 -4.48 8.94 1.00
CA LEU A 117 -4.36 10.20 0.30
C LEU A 117 -3.64 10.03 -1.02
N LEU A 118 -3.99 10.89 -1.96
CA LEU A 118 -3.30 11.13 -3.21
C LEU A 118 -2.45 12.39 -3.07
N HIS A 119 -1.18 12.31 -3.43
CA HIS A 119 -0.31 13.46 -3.65
C HIS A 119 -0.02 13.57 -5.16
N ASP A 120 -0.51 14.65 -5.77
CA ASP A 120 -0.21 15.04 -7.14
C ASP A 120 1.13 15.79 -7.16
N HIS A 121 2.12 15.27 -7.87
CA HIS A 121 3.48 15.82 -7.85
C HIS A 121 3.61 17.10 -8.68
N ASP A 122 2.77 17.29 -9.69
CA ASP A 122 2.79 18.48 -10.56
C ASP A 122 2.14 19.68 -9.86
N ALA A 123 1.01 19.45 -9.18
CA ALA A 123 0.30 20.47 -8.43
C ALA A 123 0.86 20.72 -7.03
N ASP A 124 1.67 19.78 -6.52
CA ASP A 124 2.09 19.70 -5.11
C ASP A 124 0.90 19.77 -4.15
N GLU A 125 -0.18 19.07 -4.50
CA GLU A 125 -1.45 19.07 -3.78
C GLU A 125 -1.77 17.68 -3.26
N GLU A 126 -2.29 17.63 -2.03
CA GLU A 126 -2.70 16.39 -1.38
C GLU A 126 -4.19 16.38 -1.09
N THR A 127 -4.86 15.28 -1.46
CA THR A 127 -6.32 15.14 -1.32
C THR A 127 -6.72 13.73 -0.83
N PRO A 128 -7.84 13.60 -0.10
CA PRO A 128 -8.45 12.31 0.18
C PRO A 128 -8.77 11.52 -1.09
N TYR A 129 -8.37 10.24 -1.12
CA TYR A 129 -8.58 9.37 -2.29
C TYR A 129 -9.46 8.15 -1.99
N ALA A 130 -9.27 7.49 -0.85
CA ALA A 130 -10.08 6.34 -0.44
C ALA A 130 -10.13 6.21 1.08
N ASP A 131 -11.21 5.64 1.63
CA ASP A 131 -11.38 5.51 3.08
C ASP A 131 -10.50 4.40 3.69
N ASN A 132 -10.02 3.47 2.86
CA ASN A 132 -9.18 2.34 3.26
C ASN A 132 -8.38 1.78 2.06
N PHE A 133 -7.41 0.91 2.35
CA PHE A 133 -6.56 0.32 1.31
C PHE A 133 -7.32 -0.59 0.33
N GLY A 134 -8.33 -1.31 0.80
CA GLY A 134 -9.16 -2.16 -0.05
C GLY A 134 -9.90 -1.35 -1.12
N GLU A 135 -10.52 -0.24 -0.73
CA GLU A 135 -11.17 0.70 -1.66
C GLU A 135 -10.17 1.37 -2.60
N PHE A 136 -8.99 1.76 -2.09
CA PHE A 136 -7.88 2.24 -2.92
C PHE A 136 -7.56 1.25 -4.05
N LEU A 137 -7.38 -0.05 -3.74
CA LEU A 137 -7.11 -1.06 -4.76
C LEU A 137 -8.25 -1.18 -5.78
N LEU A 138 -9.50 -1.21 -5.33
CA LEU A 138 -10.68 -1.28 -6.22
C LEU A 138 -10.68 -0.11 -7.21
N ARG A 139 -10.54 1.10 -6.68
CA ARG A 139 -10.58 2.34 -7.45
C ARG A 139 -9.39 2.42 -8.42
N ARG A 140 -8.17 2.22 -7.93
CA ARG A 140 -6.95 2.37 -8.74
C ARG A 140 -6.86 1.34 -9.86
N ILE A 141 -7.20 0.08 -9.59
CA ILE A 141 -7.24 -0.96 -10.63
C ILE A 141 -8.30 -0.62 -11.70
N GLY A 142 -9.45 -0.10 -11.27
CA GLY A 142 -10.51 0.37 -12.18
C GLY A 142 -10.08 1.54 -13.06
N GLU A 143 -9.38 2.54 -12.50
CA GLU A 143 -8.85 3.69 -13.24
C GLU A 143 -7.80 3.26 -14.28
N VAL A 144 -6.93 2.31 -13.94
CA VAL A 144 -5.84 1.86 -14.83
C VAL A 144 -6.30 0.88 -15.91
N TYR A 145 -7.25 -0.01 -15.61
CA TYR A 145 -7.63 -1.12 -16.52
C TYR A 145 -9.11 -1.15 -16.93
N GLY A 146 -9.93 -0.21 -16.48
CA GLY A 146 -11.36 -0.15 -16.78
C GLY A 146 -11.73 0.45 -18.14
N GLY A 147 -10.74 0.82 -18.96
CA GLY A 147 -10.90 1.38 -20.31
C GLY A 147 -10.92 0.36 -21.44
#